data_AF-A0A972C9T3-F1
#
_entry.id   AF-A0A972C9T3-F1
#
_cell.length_a   1.000
_cell.length_b   1.000
_cell.length_c   1.000
_cell.angle_alpha   90.00
_cell.angle_beta   90.00
_cell.angle_gamma   90.00
#
_symmetry.space_group_name_H-M   'P 1'
#
loop_
_entity.id
_entity.type
_entity.pdbx_description
1 polymer ?
#
loop_
_entity_poly.entity_id
_entity_poly.type
_entity_poly.pdbx_seq_one_letter_code
_entity_poly.pdbx_strand_id
1 'polypeptide(L)'
;MVFSLVTACGDKQATTPSESSDNTDSQEVYTIDFAIHTSSGTNENKTLERFKELVEERSEGRIKINLYPDAVLGTELENLEQVKINEVQMSIFGDNLTGQLAPEFDPTIVPFIYKSVDDVYAVWKVDILLTLAVFLGVLIFLFIIGVSIPWAIGITSAIVLIMQNGITNIPYHTMVQKMTAGVNNFTLLAIPFFLLAGKLMNTGSITRKIFRFCNALVGWIPGGLGHANVLASIVFAGMSGSAVADASGLGTIEIEAMKNEGFDVEFSAAITAASSTIGPIIPPSIPLVVFGVAGGVSITKLLVSGIIPGLLMGIALMVMVYYYAIKRNYPRRKFPDLKEFFKLFKDAFFPLLTPIILIGGILSGIFTATEAAAVASLYAFILTYFVYKEMDMINTEMIAWRSEELMKEHVNSIPLKRIGQCNEVSEPVAFLCSDYASFITGYCMDINGGLYMD
;
A
#
# COMPACT_ATOMS: atom_id res chain seq x y z
N MET A 1 -12.50 10.85 -27.16
CA MET A 1 -12.70 9.45 -26.73
C MET A 1 -13.34 8.71 -27.89
N VAL A 2 -12.91 7.48 -28.16
CA VAL A 2 -13.74 6.49 -28.87
C VAL A 2 -15.01 6.37 -28.04
N PHE A 3 -16.14 6.86 -28.55
CA PHE A 3 -17.43 6.39 -28.05
C PHE A 3 -17.41 4.89 -28.33
N SER A 4 -17.22 4.06 -27.31
CA SER A 4 -17.52 2.64 -27.46
C SER A 4 -19.05 2.53 -27.47
N LEU A 5 -19.62 2.87 -28.61
CA LEU A 5 -20.96 2.47 -29.03
C LEU A 5 -20.92 0.95 -29.11
N VAL A 6 -21.32 0.29 -28.02
CA VAL A 6 -21.81 -1.09 -28.14
C VAL A 6 -23.23 -0.98 -28.66
N THR A 7 -23.37 -0.65 -29.96
CA THR A 7 -24.60 -0.93 -30.67
C THR A 7 -24.67 -2.43 -30.84
N ALA A 8 -25.49 -3.09 -30.03
CA ALA A 8 -26.04 -4.38 -30.43
C ALA A 8 -27.01 -4.11 -31.59
N CYS A 9 -26.50 -4.08 -32.82
CA CYS A 9 -27.34 -4.21 -34.01
C CYS A 9 -27.78 -5.67 -34.09
N GLY A 10 -28.91 -6.00 -33.44
CA GLY A 10 -29.67 -7.18 -33.80
C GLY A 10 -30.35 -6.93 -35.14
N ASP A 11 -30.18 -7.85 -36.09
CA ASP A 11 -30.91 -7.84 -37.37
C ASP A 11 -32.42 -7.78 -37.09
N LYS A 12 -33.07 -6.66 -37.43
CA LYS A 12 -34.50 -6.68 -37.70
C LYS A 12 -34.70 -7.58 -38.91
N GLN A 13 -35.01 -8.85 -38.70
CA GLN A 13 -35.87 -9.55 -39.66
C GLN A 13 -37.16 -8.76 -39.69
N ALA A 14 -37.31 -7.95 -40.74
CA ALA A 14 -38.54 -7.28 -41.08
C ALA A 14 -39.62 -8.35 -41.29
N THR A 15 -40.40 -8.63 -40.26
CA THR A 15 -41.75 -9.12 -40.45
C THR A 15 -42.55 -7.93 -40.96
N THR A 16 -42.76 -7.91 -42.27
CA THR A 16 -43.71 -7.03 -42.95
C THR A 16 -45.03 -7.01 -42.17
N PRO A 17 -45.51 -5.85 -41.68
CA PRO A 17 -46.87 -5.75 -41.19
C PRO A 17 -47.79 -5.92 -42.39
N SER A 18 -48.65 -6.93 -42.34
CA SER A 18 -49.75 -7.08 -43.28
C SER A 18 -50.58 -5.79 -43.33
N GLU A 19 -50.82 -5.31 -44.55
CA GLU A 19 -51.72 -4.20 -44.84
C GLU A 19 -53.05 -4.33 -44.09
N SER A 20 -53.33 -3.40 -43.19
CA SER A 20 -54.68 -2.87 -42.99
C SER A 20 -54.59 -1.46 -42.41
N SER A 21 -55.30 -0.58 -43.09
CA SER A 21 -55.44 0.85 -42.89
C SER A 21 -55.93 1.23 -41.49
N ASP A 22 -55.26 2.18 -40.83
CA ASP A 22 -55.87 3.47 -40.50
C ASP A 22 -54.82 4.47 -39.99
N ASN A 23 -54.87 5.67 -40.57
CA ASN A 23 -54.05 6.83 -40.20
C ASN A 23 -54.59 7.46 -38.92
N THR A 24 -53.77 7.53 -37.87
CA THR A 24 -53.80 8.63 -36.89
C THR A 24 -52.42 8.77 -36.23
N ASP A 25 -51.65 9.74 -36.73
CA ASP A 25 -50.74 10.64 -36.02
C ASP A 25 -50.17 10.21 -34.64
N SER A 26 -49.48 9.08 -34.58
CA SER A 26 -48.58 8.77 -33.48
C SER A 26 -47.15 9.06 -33.92
N GLN A 27 -46.60 10.22 -33.57
CA GLN A 27 -45.15 10.43 -33.62
C GLN A 27 -44.49 9.28 -32.83
N GLU A 28 -43.73 8.41 -33.50
CA GLU A 28 -42.96 7.37 -32.83
C GLU A 28 -41.95 8.04 -31.87
N VAL A 29 -42.19 7.89 -30.57
CA VAL A 29 -41.27 8.35 -29.53
C VAL A 29 -40.23 7.27 -29.33
N TYR A 30 -38.97 7.60 -29.53
CA TYR A 30 -37.83 6.72 -29.32
C TYR A 30 -37.28 6.90 -27.91
N THR A 31 -37.37 5.87 -27.07
CA THR A 31 -36.81 5.88 -25.72
C THR A 31 -35.40 5.31 -25.74
N ILE A 32 -34.47 5.98 -25.06
CA ILE A 32 -33.07 5.56 -24.92
C ILE A 32 -32.73 5.52 -23.43
N ASP A 33 -32.32 4.36 -22.96
CA ASP A 33 -31.92 4.14 -21.57
C ASP A 33 -30.39 4.16 -21.45
N PHE A 34 -29.87 5.02 -20.58
CA PHE A 34 -28.45 5.10 -20.24
C PHE A 34 -28.19 4.55 -18.85
N ALA A 35 -27.31 3.56 -18.77
CA ALA A 35 -26.68 3.15 -17.52
C ALA A 35 -25.43 3.99 -17.27
N ILE A 36 -25.37 4.67 -16.12
CA ILE A 36 -24.30 5.60 -15.80
C ILE A 36 -23.52 5.07 -14.60
N HIS A 37 -22.21 4.91 -14.74
CA HIS A 37 -21.33 4.45 -13.66
C HIS A 37 -21.07 5.48 -12.54
N THR A 38 -21.73 6.64 -12.57
CA THR A 38 -21.60 7.71 -11.57
C THR A 38 -22.86 7.81 -10.72
N SER A 39 -22.68 8.14 -9.44
CA SER A 39 -23.79 8.19 -8.48
C SER A 39 -24.73 9.37 -8.69
N SER A 40 -25.95 9.26 -8.17
CA SER A 40 -26.93 10.35 -8.17
C SER A 40 -26.39 11.62 -7.50
N GLY A 41 -26.56 12.78 -8.13
CA GLY A 41 -26.14 14.09 -7.61
C GLY A 41 -24.68 14.50 -7.87
N THR A 42 -23.88 13.62 -8.46
CA THR A 42 -22.52 13.94 -8.94
C THR A 42 -22.54 14.98 -10.06
N ASN A 43 -21.43 15.67 -10.29
CA ASN A 43 -21.36 16.72 -11.33
C ASN A 43 -21.52 16.15 -12.74
N GLU A 44 -21.05 14.93 -12.93
CA GLU A 44 -21.16 14.15 -14.16
C GLU A 44 -22.63 13.77 -14.40
N ASN A 45 -23.36 13.39 -13.34
CA ASN A 45 -24.79 13.13 -13.44
C ASN A 45 -25.56 14.41 -13.80
N LYS A 46 -25.26 15.56 -13.17
CA LYS A 46 -25.86 16.85 -13.57
C LYS A 46 -25.58 17.21 -15.02
N THR A 47 -24.38 16.90 -15.52
CA THR A 47 -24.04 17.08 -16.94
C THR A 47 -24.86 16.16 -17.85
N LEU A 48 -25.11 14.92 -17.44
CA LEU A 48 -25.91 13.97 -18.20
C LEU A 48 -27.41 14.30 -18.13
N GLU A 49 -27.91 14.79 -17.00
CA GLU A 49 -29.24 15.38 -16.87
C GLU A 49 -29.39 16.56 -17.84
N ARG A 50 -28.37 17.42 -17.93
CA ARG A 50 -28.35 18.53 -18.89
C ARG A 50 -28.33 18.04 -20.34
N PHE A 51 -27.58 16.99 -20.64
CA PHE A 51 -27.59 16.37 -21.96
C PHE A 51 -28.98 15.80 -22.31
N LYS A 52 -29.62 15.11 -21.37
CA LYS A 52 -31.00 14.62 -21.50
C LYS A 52 -31.95 15.76 -21.87
N GLU A 53 -31.93 16.85 -21.10
CA GLU A 53 -32.77 18.03 -21.37
C GLU A 53 -32.54 18.58 -22.78
N LEU A 54 -31.28 18.73 -23.20
CA LEU A 54 -30.93 19.28 -24.51
C LEU A 54 -31.39 18.39 -25.68
N VAL A 55 -31.33 17.07 -25.53
CA VAL A 55 -31.78 16.13 -26.56
C VAL A 55 -33.32 16.09 -26.62
N GLU A 56 -33.99 16.07 -25.47
CA GLU A 56 -35.45 16.11 -25.39
C GLU A 56 -36.01 17.42 -25.97
N GLU A 57 -35.37 18.56 -25.66
CA GLU A 57 -35.74 19.88 -26.19
C GLU A 57 -35.52 19.97 -27.71
N ARG A 58 -34.33 19.59 -28.20
CA ARG A 58 -34.00 19.67 -29.64
C ARG A 58 -34.71 18.66 -30.52
N SER A 59 -35.16 17.55 -29.94
CA SER A 59 -35.96 16.55 -30.65
C SER A 59 -37.45 16.87 -30.66
N GLU A 60 -37.89 17.94 -29.99
CA GLU A 60 -39.30 18.29 -29.76
C GLU A 60 -40.06 17.15 -29.06
N GLY A 61 -39.39 16.44 -28.13
CA GLY A 61 -39.96 15.32 -27.39
C GLY A 61 -40.04 13.99 -28.14
N ARG A 62 -39.50 13.90 -29.37
CA ARG A 62 -39.46 12.65 -30.16
C ARG A 62 -38.45 11.64 -29.64
N ILE A 63 -37.44 12.07 -28.89
CA ILE A 63 -36.46 11.20 -28.24
C ILE A 63 -36.56 11.45 -26.74
N LYS A 64 -36.86 10.41 -25.96
CA LYS A 64 -36.84 10.45 -24.50
C LYS A 64 -35.63 9.73 -23.96
N ILE A 65 -34.98 10.31 -22.94
CA ILE A 65 -33.79 9.72 -22.33
C ILE A 65 -34.09 9.37 -20.87
N ASN A 66 -33.87 8.11 -20.49
CA ASN A 66 -33.85 7.70 -19.08
C ASN A 66 -32.40 7.54 -18.62
N LEU A 67 -32.09 8.10 -17.45
CA LEU A 67 -30.76 8.06 -16.85
C LEU A 67 -30.82 7.21 -15.58
N TYR A 68 -30.00 6.17 -15.55
CA TYR A 68 -29.92 5.24 -14.43
C TYR A 68 -28.52 5.35 -13.77
N PRO A 69 -28.40 6.07 -12.63
CA PRO A 69 -27.13 6.21 -11.93
C PRO A 69 -26.64 4.91 -11.27
N ASP A 70 -25.39 4.90 -10.81
CA ASP A 70 -24.74 3.79 -10.10
C ASP A 70 -24.61 2.48 -10.89
N ALA A 71 -24.70 2.55 -12.22
CA ALA A 71 -24.68 1.42 -13.16
C ALA A 71 -25.77 0.37 -12.90
N VAL A 72 -26.88 0.79 -12.29
CA VAL A 72 -28.03 -0.07 -12.02
C VAL A 72 -29.16 0.27 -13.00
N LEU A 73 -29.35 -0.54 -14.04
CA LEU A 73 -30.50 -0.44 -14.97
C LEU A 73 -31.79 -0.92 -14.25
N GLY A 74 -32.31 -0.15 -13.30
CA GLY A 74 -33.52 -0.52 -12.56
C GLY A 74 -33.41 -1.84 -11.79
N THR A 75 -34.56 -2.44 -11.47
CA THR A 75 -34.64 -3.73 -10.75
C THR A 75 -34.25 -4.92 -11.62
N GLU A 76 -33.90 -6.07 -11.03
CA GLU A 76 -33.58 -7.29 -11.79
C GLU A 76 -34.72 -7.71 -12.74
N LEU A 77 -35.97 -7.43 -12.39
CA LEU A 77 -37.15 -7.72 -13.20
C LEU A 77 -37.22 -6.81 -14.45
N GLU A 78 -36.96 -5.52 -14.28
CA GLU A 78 -36.95 -4.54 -15.37
C GLU A 78 -35.79 -4.82 -16.35
N ASN A 79 -34.62 -5.23 -15.86
CA ASN A 79 -33.52 -5.69 -16.70
C ASN A 79 -33.91 -6.89 -17.58
N LEU A 80 -34.63 -7.86 -17.01
CA LEU A 80 -35.13 -9.05 -17.72
C LEU A 80 -36.23 -8.72 -18.74
N GLU A 81 -37.07 -7.73 -18.45
CA GLU A 81 -38.09 -7.25 -19.38
C GLU A 81 -37.45 -6.47 -20.55
N GLN A 82 -36.46 -5.63 -20.29
CA GLN A 82 -35.76 -4.86 -21.32
C GLN A 82 -34.98 -5.75 -22.31
N VAL A 83 -34.37 -6.84 -21.84
CA VAL A 83 -33.72 -7.84 -22.72
C VAL A 83 -34.73 -8.50 -23.68
N LYS A 84 -36.01 -8.62 -23.30
CA LYS A 84 -37.05 -9.18 -24.18
C LYS A 84 -37.50 -8.23 -25.28
N ILE A 85 -37.28 -6.93 -25.13
CA ILE A 85 -37.82 -5.88 -26.04
C ILE A 85 -36.75 -5.40 -27.06
N ASN A 86 -35.51 -5.89 -26.97
CA ASN A 86 -34.42 -5.52 -27.89
C ASN A 86 -34.17 -3.99 -27.93
N GLU A 87 -34.23 -3.32 -26.77
CA GLU A 87 -33.87 -1.91 -26.67
C GLU A 87 -32.34 -1.72 -26.72
N VAL A 88 -31.90 -0.68 -27.44
CA VAL A 88 -30.48 -0.33 -27.57
C VAL A 88 -30.02 0.31 -26.26
N GLN A 89 -29.29 -0.45 -25.44
CA GLN A 89 -28.74 0.02 -24.17
C GLN A 89 -27.36 0.68 -24.38
N MET A 90 -27.17 1.90 -23.86
CA MET A 90 -25.87 2.60 -23.91
C MET A 90 -25.28 2.73 -22.49
N SER A 91 -24.00 2.37 -22.36
CA SER A 91 -23.21 2.58 -21.13
C SER A 91 -22.15 3.66 -21.35
N ILE A 92 -22.08 4.63 -20.44
CA ILE A 92 -21.08 5.69 -20.46
C ILE A 92 -20.07 5.42 -19.33
N PHE A 93 -18.81 5.19 -19.69
CA PHE A 93 -17.72 5.00 -18.73
C PHE A 93 -17.26 6.36 -18.16
N GLY A 94 -17.11 6.41 -16.84
CA GLY A 94 -16.64 7.59 -16.10
C GLY A 94 -15.11 7.80 -16.12
N ASP A 95 -14.74 9.04 -15.84
CA ASP A 95 -13.45 9.73 -15.68
C ASP A 95 -12.15 9.15 -16.29
N ASN A 96 -11.53 9.99 -17.10
CA ASN A 96 -10.08 10.08 -17.29
C ASN A 96 -9.46 11.02 -16.23
N LEU A 97 -8.36 10.59 -15.61
CA LEU A 97 -7.62 11.31 -14.54
C LEU A 97 -7.29 12.78 -14.87
N THR A 98 -7.21 13.11 -16.15
CA THR A 98 -6.94 14.46 -16.69
C THR A 98 -8.11 15.43 -16.54
N GLY A 99 -9.37 14.97 -16.63
CA GLY A 99 -10.56 15.83 -16.47
C GLY A 99 -10.73 16.35 -15.04
N GLN A 100 -10.33 15.55 -14.04
CA GLN A 100 -10.33 15.94 -12.62
C GLN A 100 -9.30 17.05 -12.29
N LEU A 101 -8.19 17.10 -13.03
CA LEU A 101 -7.12 18.09 -12.83
C LEU A 101 -7.34 19.38 -13.62
N ALA A 102 -7.92 19.26 -14.81
CA ALA A 102 -8.26 20.37 -15.67
C ALA A 102 -9.53 20.02 -16.47
N PRO A 103 -10.67 20.67 -16.16
CA PRO A 103 -11.96 20.37 -16.79
C PRO A 103 -11.94 20.49 -18.33
N GLU A 104 -11.05 21.31 -18.88
CA GLU A 104 -10.85 21.44 -20.33
C GLU A 104 -10.50 20.13 -21.05
N PHE A 105 -10.01 19.12 -20.32
CA PHE A 105 -9.68 17.79 -20.85
C PHE A 105 -10.72 16.72 -20.52
N ASP A 106 -11.82 17.10 -19.87
CA ASP A 106 -12.93 16.20 -19.59
C ASP A 106 -13.78 16.00 -20.87
N PRO A 107 -13.94 14.76 -21.34
CA PRO A 107 -14.76 14.44 -22.51
C PRO A 107 -16.27 14.63 -22.28
N THR A 108 -16.73 15.02 -21.09
CA THR A 108 -18.11 15.47 -20.82
C THR A 108 -18.29 16.99 -21.04
N ILE A 109 -17.20 17.73 -21.27
CA ILE A 109 -17.14 19.19 -21.48
C ILE A 109 -17.12 19.55 -22.98
N VAL A 110 -17.40 18.58 -23.86
CA VAL A 110 -17.39 18.79 -25.31
C VAL A 110 -18.31 19.97 -25.68
N PRO A 111 -17.90 20.84 -26.62
CA PRO A 111 -18.65 22.04 -27.02
C PRO A 111 -20.10 21.80 -27.53
N PHE A 112 -20.58 20.55 -27.58
CA PHE A 112 -21.98 20.24 -27.86
C PHE A 112 -22.89 20.33 -26.62
N ILE A 113 -22.37 20.16 -25.39
CA ILE A 113 -23.13 20.22 -24.13
C ILE A 113 -23.02 21.60 -23.49
N TYR A 114 -21.81 22.14 -23.37
CA TYR A 114 -21.54 23.44 -22.74
C TYR A 114 -20.90 24.41 -23.74
N LYS A 115 -21.29 25.70 -23.68
CA LYS A 115 -20.79 26.73 -24.59
C LYS A 115 -19.45 27.31 -24.15
N SER A 116 -19.13 27.24 -22.86
CA SER A 116 -17.90 27.73 -22.25
C SER A 116 -17.56 26.95 -20.97
N VAL A 117 -16.31 27.04 -20.51
CA VAL A 117 -15.87 26.42 -19.23
C VAL A 117 -16.59 27.07 -18.03
N ASP A 118 -16.95 28.35 -18.13
CA ASP A 118 -17.69 29.07 -17.10
C ASP A 118 -19.11 28.51 -16.89
N ASP A 119 -19.76 28.03 -17.96
CA ASP A 119 -21.08 27.36 -17.88
C ASP A 119 -21.00 26.02 -17.13
N VAL A 120 -19.87 25.32 -17.22
CA VAL A 120 -19.61 24.08 -16.47
C VAL A 120 -19.51 24.39 -14.98
N TYR A 121 -18.72 25.41 -14.60
CA TYR A 121 -18.57 25.82 -13.20
C TYR A 121 -19.90 26.28 -12.58
N ALA A 122 -20.76 26.93 -13.37
CA ALA A 122 -22.09 27.33 -12.93
C ALA A 122 -23.01 26.14 -12.60
N VAL A 123 -22.93 25.04 -13.37
CA VAL A 123 -23.72 23.81 -13.14
C VAL A 123 -23.10 22.95 -12.03
N TRP A 124 -21.77 22.84 -11.99
CA TRP A 124 -21.07 21.99 -11.03
C TRP A 124 -21.04 22.59 -9.63
N LYS A 125 -21.14 23.91 -9.48
CA LYS A 125 -21.08 24.62 -8.18
C LYS A 125 -19.87 24.21 -7.31
N VAL A 126 -18.75 23.79 -7.93
CA VAL A 126 -17.54 23.38 -7.21
C VAL A 126 -16.56 24.53 -7.18
N ASP A 127 -16.45 25.21 -6.03
CA ASP A 127 -15.31 26.06 -5.74
C ASP A 127 -14.10 25.17 -5.45
N ILE A 128 -13.35 24.83 -6.49
CA ILE A 128 -12.18 23.93 -6.39
C ILE A 128 -11.11 24.52 -5.45
N LEU A 129 -10.97 25.85 -5.46
CA LEU A 129 -10.09 26.59 -4.57
C LEU A 129 -10.53 26.49 -3.11
N LEU A 130 -11.84 26.60 -2.83
CA LEU A 130 -12.38 26.43 -1.49
C LEU A 130 -12.21 25.00 -1.01
N THR A 131 -12.48 24.02 -1.87
CA THR A 131 -12.32 22.60 -1.57
C THR A 131 -10.87 22.28 -1.21
N LEU A 132 -9.91 22.74 -2.02
CA LEU A 132 -8.48 22.56 -1.76
C LEU A 132 -8.03 23.30 -0.49
N ALA A 133 -8.51 24.52 -0.27
CA ALA A 133 -8.19 25.29 0.92
C ALA A 133 -8.71 24.62 2.19
N VAL A 134 -9.93 24.06 2.17
CA VAL A 134 -10.48 23.31 3.30
C VAL A 134 -9.72 22.00 3.50
N PHE A 135 -9.47 21.25 2.44
CA PHE A 135 -8.72 19.99 2.51
C PHE A 135 -7.34 20.21 3.15
N LEU A 136 -6.53 21.11 2.58
CA LEU A 136 -5.20 21.41 3.08
C LEU A 136 -5.23 22.07 4.46
N GLY A 137 -6.16 23.00 4.69
CA GLY A 137 -6.28 23.71 5.96
C GLY A 137 -6.59 22.77 7.12
N VAL A 138 -7.59 21.90 6.95
CA VAL A 138 -7.95 20.89 7.96
C VAL A 138 -6.83 19.86 8.12
N LEU A 139 -6.20 19.42 7.02
CA LEU A 139 -5.12 18.43 7.07
C LEU A 139 -3.91 18.95 7.86
N ILE A 140 -3.45 20.16 7.55
CA ILE A 140 -2.33 20.81 8.25
C ILE A 140 -2.69 21.04 9.72
N PHE A 141 -3.91 21.48 10.01
CA PHE A 141 -4.38 21.65 11.38
C PHE A 141 -4.34 20.34 12.19
N LEU A 142 -4.83 19.24 11.61
CA LEU A 142 -4.79 17.92 12.25
C LEU A 142 -3.34 17.42 12.46
N PHE A 143 -2.43 17.70 11.53
CA PHE A 143 -1.00 17.41 11.71
C PHE A 143 -0.37 18.23 12.85
N ILE A 144 -0.73 19.52 12.99
CA ILE A 144 -0.22 20.38 14.08
C ILE A 144 -0.66 19.85 15.45
N ILE A 145 -1.89 19.31 15.55
CA ILE A 145 -2.42 18.73 16.81
C ILE A 145 -1.84 17.33 17.08
N GLY A 146 -1.04 16.78 16.15
CA GLY A 146 -0.41 15.48 16.30
C GLY A 146 -1.36 14.31 16.07
N VAL A 147 -2.45 14.53 15.32
CA VAL A 147 -3.33 13.43 14.89
C VAL A 147 -2.57 12.53 13.92
N SER A 148 -2.67 11.22 14.11
CA SER A 148 -2.01 10.25 13.25
C SER A 148 -2.45 10.40 11.78
N ILE A 149 -1.49 10.24 10.86
CA ILE A 149 -1.65 10.54 9.42
C ILE A 149 -2.88 9.86 8.79
N PRO A 150 -3.18 8.56 9.02
CA PRO A 150 -4.35 7.92 8.43
C PRO A 150 -5.67 8.57 8.85
N TRP A 151 -5.78 8.98 10.12
CA TRP A 151 -6.96 9.66 10.65
C TRP A 151 -7.08 11.07 10.11
N ALA A 152 -5.97 11.79 9.99
CA ALA A 152 -5.96 13.13 9.41
C ALA A 152 -6.46 13.13 7.96
N ILE A 153 -5.97 12.18 7.13
CA ILE A 153 -6.41 12.02 5.74
C ILE A 153 -7.88 11.55 5.67
N GLY A 154 -8.29 10.62 6.52
CA GLY A 154 -9.66 10.11 6.55
C GLY A 154 -10.68 11.20 6.93
N ILE A 155 -10.40 11.96 7.99
CA ILE A 155 -11.29 13.03 8.48
C ILE A 155 -11.39 14.17 7.46
N THR A 156 -10.27 14.60 6.89
CA THR A 156 -10.25 15.65 5.86
C THR A 156 -11.02 15.24 4.61
N SER A 157 -10.83 14.00 4.16
CA SER A 157 -11.58 13.43 3.03
C SER A 157 -13.07 13.36 3.32
N ALA A 158 -13.46 12.95 4.53
CA ALA A 158 -14.86 12.90 4.94
C ALA A 158 -15.51 14.29 4.97
N ILE A 159 -14.82 15.30 5.49
CA ILE A 159 -15.30 16.69 5.53
C ILE A 159 -15.52 17.22 4.10
N VAL A 160 -14.56 16.99 3.20
CA VAL A 160 -14.69 17.41 1.80
C VAL A 160 -15.86 16.71 1.10
N LEU A 161 -16.03 15.40 1.31
CA LEU A 161 -17.16 14.65 0.75
C LEU A 161 -18.51 15.17 1.25
N ILE A 162 -18.60 15.50 2.54
CA ILE A 162 -19.81 16.09 3.14
C ILE A 162 -20.08 17.49 2.58
N MET A 163 -19.04 18.29 2.36
CA MET A 163 -19.20 19.63 1.78
C MET A 163 -19.70 19.58 0.33
N GLN A 164 -19.22 18.62 -0.47
CA GLN A 164 -19.56 18.52 -1.89
C GLN A 164 -20.94 17.88 -2.12
N ASN A 165 -21.24 16.79 -1.41
CA ASN A 165 -22.43 15.99 -1.67
C ASN A 165 -23.54 16.18 -0.62
N GLY A 166 -23.26 16.94 0.46
CA GLY A 166 -24.14 16.99 1.63
C GLY A 166 -24.08 15.70 2.45
N ILE A 167 -24.68 15.74 3.64
CA ILE A 167 -24.68 14.59 4.59
C ILE A 167 -25.50 13.41 4.04
N THR A 168 -26.50 13.67 3.18
CA THR A 168 -27.49 12.67 2.74
C THR A 168 -27.10 11.94 1.45
N ASN A 169 -26.22 12.48 0.61
CA ASN A 169 -25.86 11.89 -0.69
C ASN A 169 -24.39 11.44 -0.75
N ILE A 170 -23.86 10.94 0.36
CA ILE A 170 -22.51 10.37 0.36
C ILE A 170 -22.54 9.05 -0.44
N PRO A 171 -21.69 8.86 -1.46
CA PRO A 171 -21.66 7.62 -2.25
C PRO A 171 -20.98 6.49 -1.47
N TYR A 172 -21.71 5.92 -0.50
CA TYR A 172 -21.19 4.87 0.40
C TYR A 172 -20.68 3.65 -0.38
N HIS A 173 -21.34 3.28 -1.48
CA HIS A 173 -20.93 2.18 -2.34
C HIS A 173 -19.53 2.41 -2.94
N THR A 174 -19.31 3.58 -3.56
CA THR A 174 -18.01 3.95 -4.12
C THR A 174 -16.95 4.06 -3.03
N MET A 175 -17.29 4.59 -1.85
CA MET A 175 -16.36 4.67 -0.72
C MET A 175 -15.89 3.27 -0.29
N VAL A 176 -16.81 2.34 -0.02
CA VAL A 176 -16.48 0.96 0.36
C VAL A 176 -15.69 0.26 -0.75
N GLN A 177 -16.07 0.45 -2.01
CA GLN A 177 -15.36 -0.14 -3.15
C GLN A 177 -13.92 0.39 -3.25
N LYS A 178 -13.71 1.71 -3.09
CA LYS A 178 -12.37 2.33 -3.14
C LYS A 178 -11.51 1.92 -1.94
N MET A 179 -12.11 1.79 -0.74
CA MET A 179 -11.42 1.27 0.44
C MET A 179 -10.97 -0.18 0.22
N THR A 180 -11.86 -1.05 -0.26
CA THR A 180 -11.55 -2.46 -0.56
C THR A 180 -10.51 -2.57 -1.66
N ALA A 181 -10.63 -1.80 -2.74
CA ALA A 181 -9.64 -1.78 -3.82
C ALA A 181 -8.27 -1.27 -3.38
N GLY A 182 -8.22 -0.32 -2.44
CA GLY A 182 -6.97 0.18 -1.87
C GLY A 182 -6.21 -0.87 -1.05
N VAL A 183 -6.93 -1.70 -0.29
CA VAL A 183 -6.35 -2.79 0.50
C VAL A 183 -6.01 -4.01 -0.37
N ASN A 184 -6.80 -4.27 -1.41
CA ASN A 184 -6.60 -5.38 -2.34
C ASN A 184 -5.51 -5.09 -3.39
N ASN A 185 -4.28 -4.83 -2.94
CA ASN A 185 -3.14 -4.61 -3.82
C ASN A 185 -2.08 -5.69 -3.61
N PHE A 186 -1.82 -6.46 -4.67
CA PHE A 186 -0.82 -7.54 -4.66
C PHE A 186 0.56 -7.07 -4.20
N THR A 187 0.95 -5.84 -4.53
CA THR A 187 2.24 -5.26 -4.14
C THR A 187 2.37 -5.12 -2.62
N LEU A 188 1.27 -4.87 -1.91
CA LEU A 188 1.30 -4.73 -0.45
C LEU A 188 1.68 -6.02 0.26
N LEU A 189 1.56 -7.19 -0.41
CA LEU A 189 2.09 -8.47 0.12
C LEU A 189 3.61 -8.45 0.31
N ALA A 190 4.34 -7.58 -0.39
CA ALA A 190 5.79 -7.45 -0.19
C ALA A 190 6.13 -6.95 1.23
N ILE A 191 5.26 -6.11 1.83
CA ILE A 191 5.49 -5.53 3.16
C ILE A 191 5.61 -6.58 4.26
N PRO A 192 4.63 -7.48 4.48
CA PRO A 192 4.74 -8.51 5.50
C PRO A 192 5.90 -9.47 5.24
N PHE A 193 6.21 -9.79 3.98
CA PHE A 193 7.38 -10.62 3.65
C PHE A 193 8.71 -9.92 3.98
N PHE A 194 8.89 -8.65 3.60
CA PHE A 194 10.09 -7.90 3.99
C PHE A 194 10.20 -7.78 5.51
N LEU A 195 9.09 -7.54 6.21
CA LEU A 195 9.06 -7.50 7.67
C LEU A 195 9.46 -8.85 8.28
N LEU A 196 8.96 -9.95 7.72
CA LEU A 196 9.28 -11.32 8.14
C LEU A 196 10.77 -11.62 7.91
N ALA A 197 11.28 -11.36 6.70
CA ALA A 197 12.70 -11.54 6.37
C ALA A 197 13.60 -10.72 7.30
N GLY A 198 13.26 -9.45 7.53
CA GLY A 198 13.96 -8.58 8.46
C GLY A 198 13.96 -9.13 9.89
N LYS A 199 12.80 -9.61 10.38
CA LYS A 199 12.69 -10.18 11.73
C LYS A 199 13.49 -11.47 11.89
N LEU A 200 13.48 -12.35 10.88
CA LEU A 200 14.25 -13.59 10.86
C LEU A 200 15.77 -13.35 10.79
N MET A 201 16.19 -12.26 10.13
CA MET A 201 17.59 -11.85 10.02
C MET A 201 18.09 -11.07 11.22
N ASN A 202 17.19 -10.45 11.98
CA ASN A 202 17.53 -9.68 13.18
C ASN A 202 17.61 -10.56 14.43
N THR A 203 17.96 -11.84 14.28
CA THR A 203 18.30 -12.70 15.42
C THR A 203 19.70 -12.39 15.92
N GLY A 204 19.92 -12.62 17.21
CA GLY A 204 21.16 -12.23 17.87
C GLY A 204 22.43 -12.75 17.19
N SER A 205 22.49 -14.01 16.72
CA SER A 205 23.73 -14.52 16.10
C SER A 205 24.01 -13.89 14.74
N ILE A 206 22.98 -13.71 13.90
CA ILE A 206 23.13 -13.17 12.55
C ILE A 206 23.58 -11.72 12.64
N THR A 207 22.89 -10.93 13.44
CA THR A 207 23.23 -9.52 13.69
C THR A 207 24.65 -9.34 14.22
N ARG A 208 25.07 -10.16 15.20
CA ARG A 208 26.46 -10.12 15.70
C ARG A 208 27.49 -10.50 14.63
N LYS A 209 27.20 -11.45 13.74
CA LYS A 209 28.12 -11.87 12.67
C LYS A 209 28.32 -10.76 11.65
N ILE A 210 27.23 -10.16 11.17
CA ILE A 210 27.28 -9.03 10.22
C ILE A 210 28.04 -7.86 10.86
N PHE A 211 27.67 -7.47 12.09
CA PHE A 211 28.34 -6.36 12.77
C PHE A 211 29.85 -6.59 12.96
N ARG A 212 30.27 -7.80 13.35
CA ARG A 212 31.70 -8.15 13.47
C ARG A 212 32.43 -8.08 12.13
N PHE A 213 31.78 -8.50 11.04
CA PHE A 213 32.35 -8.38 9.70
C PHE A 213 32.46 -6.90 9.27
N CYS A 214 31.42 -6.09 9.49
CA CYS A 214 31.48 -4.65 9.25
C CYS A 214 32.60 -4.00 10.06
N ASN A 215 32.75 -4.35 11.34
CA ASN A 215 33.85 -3.87 12.18
C ASN A 215 35.23 -4.32 11.66
N ALA A 216 35.35 -5.51 11.06
CA ALA A 216 36.60 -5.93 10.43
C ALA A 216 36.97 -5.06 9.22
N LEU A 217 35.98 -4.59 8.46
CA LEU A 217 36.16 -3.76 7.27
C LEU A 217 36.59 -2.33 7.59
N VAL A 218 35.98 -1.72 8.62
CA VAL A 218 36.14 -0.28 8.90
C VAL A 218 36.63 0.04 10.32
N GLY A 219 36.81 -0.96 11.18
CA GLY A 219 37.20 -0.81 12.59
C GLY A 219 38.62 -0.25 12.81
N TRP A 220 39.45 -0.30 11.78
CA TRP A 220 40.81 0.25 11.78
C TRP A 220 40.87 1.76 11.53
N ILE A 221 39.76 2.35 11.08
CA ILE A 221 39.60 3.78 10.84
C ILE A 221 39.37 4.49 12.19
N PRO A 222 39.76 5.78 12.34
CA PRO A 222 39.40 6.58 13.51
C PRO A 222 37.91 6.54 13.84
N GLY A 223 37.53 6.06 15.03
CA GLY A 223 36.11 5.88 15.38
C GLY A 223 35.51 4.61 14.78
N GLY A 224 36.32 3.57 14.61
CA GLY A 224 36.00 2.36 13.85
C GLY A 224 34.63 1.73 14.15
N LEU A 225 34.23 1.64 15.42
CA LEU A 225 32.89 1.14 15.77
C LEU A 225 31.75 2.02 15.27
N GLY A 226 31.91 3.34 15.26
CA GLY A 226 30.92 4.25 14.68
C GLY A 226 30.76 4.05 13.18
N HIS A 227 31.87 3.79 12.47
CA HIS A 227 31.81 3.42 11.05
C HIS A 227 31.18 2.04 10.85
N ALA A 228 31.50 1.09 11.73
CA ALA A 228 30.92 -0.26 11.69
C ALA A 228 29.40 -0.23 11.89
N ASN A 229 28.92 0.64 12.78
CA ASN A 229 27.50 0.89 13.01
C ASN A 229 26.79 1.40 11.76
N VAL A 230 27.34 2.44 11.11
CA VAL A 230 26.76 2.96 9.86
C VAL A 230 26.79 1.91 8.76
N LEU A 231 27.89 1.16 8.62
CA LEU A 231 28.03 0.13 7.60
C LEU A 231 27.07 -1.06 7.84
N ALA A 232 26.93 -1.49 9.10
CA ALA A 232 26.00 -2.54 9.47
C ALA A 232 24.55 -2.08 9.21
N SER A 233 24.21 -0.84 9.54
CA SER A 233 22.90 -0.26 9.24
C SER A 233 22.60 -0.22 7.73
N ILE A 234 23.56 0.07 6.86
CA ILE A 234 23.38 -0.02 5.40
C ILE A 234 23.05 -1.44 4.95
N VAL A 235 23.76 -2.44 5.50
CA VAL A 235 23.52 -3.85 5.18
C VAL A 235 22.16 -4.32 5.70
N PHE A 236 21.78 -3.89 6.91
CA PHE A 236 20.51 -4.23 7.55
C PHE A 236 19.30 -3.52 6.94
N ALA A 237 19.47 -2.28 6.48
CA ALA A 237 18.51 -1.59 5.63
C ALA A 237 18.17 -2.45 4.42
N GLY A 238 19.19 -3.09 3.85
CA GLY A 238 19.13 -4.13 2.81
C GLY A 238 18.28 -5.37 3.11
N MET A 239 17.77 -5.52 4.34
CA MET A 239 17.03 -6.69 4.81
C MET A 239 15.70 -6.34 5.50
N SER A 240 15.64 -5.27 6.31
CA SER A 240 14.46 -4.94 7.13
C SER A 240 13.58 -3.84 6.56
N GLY A 241 14.18 -2.86 5.85
CA GLY A 241 13.46 -1.70 5.33
C GLY A 241 12.76 -0.80 6.34
N SER A 242 13.12 -0.92 7.62
CA SER A 242 12.45 -0.26 8.74
C SER A 242 13.45 0.29 9.75
N ALA A 243 13.43 1.61 9.93
CA ALA A 243 14.28 2.29 10.92
C ALA A 243 14.02 1.79 12.35
N VAL A 244 12.77 1.46 12.68
CA VAL A 244 12.39 0.97 14.01
C VAL A 244 12.93 -0.44 14.24
N ALA A 245 12.88 -1.30 13.21
CA ALA A 245 13.42 -2.66 13.31
C ALA A 245 14.95 -2.64 13.46
N ASP A 246 15.64 -1.80 12.69
CA ASP A 246 17.10 -1.66 12.76
C ASP A 246 17.55 -1.13 14.13
N ALA A 247 16.91 -0.07 14.63
CA ALA A 247 17.23 0.52 15.93
C ALA A 247 16.97 -0.45 17.10
N SER A 248 15.87 -1.20 17.06
CA SER A 248 15.48 -2.09 18.17
C SER A 248 16.30 -3.38 18.24
N GLY A 249 16.71 -3.96 17.10
CA GLY A 249 17.48 -5.21 17.07
C GLY A 249 18.99 -5.01 16.95
N LEU A 250 19.46 -4.37 15.88
CA LEU A 250 20.89 -4.12 15.67
C LEU A 250 21.41 -3.04 16.61
N GLY A 251 20.64 -1.98 16.79
CA GLY A 251 21.06 -0.81 17.56
C GLY A 251 21.44 -1.10 19.01
N THR A 252 20.77 -2.03 19.68
CA THR A 252 21.11 -2.43 21.06
C THR A 252 22.50 -3.06 21.14
N ILE A 253 22.83 -3.95 20.20
CA ILE A 253 24.14 -4.61 20.10
C ILE A 253 25.25 -3.59 19.79
N GLU A 254 24.98 -2.65 18.90
CA GLU A 254 25.92 -1.60 18.52
C GLU A 254 26.22 -0.64 19.66
N ILE A 255 25.17 -0.13 20.33
CA ILE A 255 25.31 0.80 21.45
C ILE A 255 26.08 0.14 22.59
N GLU A 256 25.76 -1.13 22.91
CA GLU A 256 26.48 -1.87 23.95
C GLU A 256 27.96 -2.08 23.58
N ALA A 257 28.25 -2.45 22.33
CA ALA A 257 29.62 -2.61 21.85
C ALA A 257 30.42 -1.30 21.90
N MET A 258 29.81 -0.19 21.48
CA MET A 258 30.42 1.14 21.51
C MET A 258 30.71 1.61 22.93
N LYS A 259 29.74 1.44 23.84
CA LYS A 259 29.90 1.78 25.26
C LYS A 259 31.03 0.98 25.91
N ASN A 260 31.09 -0.33 25.65
CA ASN A 260 32.13 -1.20 26.20
C ASN A 260 33.54 -0.86 25.70
N GLU A 261 33.65 -0.22 24.53
CA GLU A 261 34.93 0.23 23.98
C GLU A 261 35.25 1.69 24.33
N GLY A 262 34.44 2.36 25.14
CA GLY A 262 34.72 3.71 25.66
C GLY A 262 34.19 4.86 24.80
N PHE A 263 33.19 4.62 23.95
CA PHE A 263 32.44 5.70 23.30
C PHE A 263 31.44 6.33 24.27
N ASP A 264 31.14 7.62 24.08
CA ASP A 264 30.08 8.30 24.83
C ASP A 264 28.73 7.64 24.53
N VAL A 265 27.89 7.47 25.56
CA VAL A 265 26.58 6.83 25.40
C VAL A 265 25.68 7.68 24.51
N GLU A 266 25.73 9.01 24.66
CA GLU A 266 24.95 9.95 23.86
C GLU A 266 25.36 9.91 22.38
N PHE A 267 26.66 9.79 22.10
CA PHE A 267 27.13 9.66 20.71
C PHE A 267 26.71 8.32 20.12
N SER A 268 26.85 7.24 20.89
CA SER A 268 26.48 5.88 20.47
C SER A 268 24.98 5.79 20.13
N ALA A 269 24.12 6.34 21.00
CA ALA A 269 22.69 6.38 20.75
C ALA A 269 22.33 7.28 19.54
N ALA A 270 22.96 8.45 19.42
CA ALA A 270 22.70 9.39 18.34
C ALA A 270 23.10 8.83 16.97
N ILE A 271 24.27 8.18 16.85
CA ILE A 271 24.71 7.60 15.57
C ILE A 271 23.84 6.42 15.18
N THR A 272 23.47 5.52 16.11
CA THR A 272 22.55 4.40 15.84
C THR A 272 21.17 4.91 15.40
N ALA A 273 20.64 5.93 16.06
CA ALA A 273 19.34 6.51 15.67
C ALA A 273 19.41 7.12 14.27
N ALA A 274 20.49 7.85 13.95
CA ALA A 274 20.67 8.46 12.64
C ALA A 274 20.91 7.43 11.53
N SER A 275 21.78 6.43 11.75
CA SER A 275 22.10 5.38 10.77
C SER A 275 20.89 4.48 10.48
N SER A 276 20.04 4.22 11.46
CA SER A 276 18.78 3.48 11.27
C SER A 276 17.82 4.17 10.28
N THR A 277 17.92 5.49 10.09
CA THR A 277 17.10 6.20 9.08
C THR A 277 17.48 5.87 7.63
N ILE A 278 18.60 5.17 7.41
CA ILE A 278 18.96 4.59 6.11
C ILE A 278 18.02 3.43 5.76
N GLY A 279 17.51 2.71 6.78
CA GLY A 279 16.57 1.58 6.65
C GLY A 279 15.44 1.84 5.66
N PRO A 280 14.62 2.88 5.89
CA PRO A 280 13.54 3.26 4.98
C PRO A 280 13.95 3.72 3.58
N ILE A 281 15.23 3.90 3.28
CA ILE A 281 15.72 4.46 2.01
C ILE A 281 16.32 3.37 1.12
N ILE A 282 17.15 2.49 1.67
CA ILE A 282 17.76 1.39 0.92
C ILE A 282 16.78 0.22 0.80
N PRO A 283 16.63 -0.41 -0.38
CA PRO A 283 15.76 -1.57 -0.55
C PRO A 283 16.14 -2.78 0.30
N PRO A 284 15.17 -3.54 0.86
CA PRO A 284 13.72 -3.33 0.75
C PRO A 284 13.30 -2.09 1.55
N SER A 285 12.31 -1.33 1.09
CA SER A 285 11.84 -0.15 1.82
C SER A 285 10.31 -0.16 1.88
N ILE A 286 9.78 -0.34 3.08
CA ILE A 286 8.33 -0.37 3.30
C ILE A 286 7.70 0.99 2.87
N PRO A 287 8.25 2.16 3.24
CA PRO A 287 7.68 3.43 2.81
C PRO A 287 7.72 3.65 1.30
N LEU A 288 8.77 3.21 0.60
CA LEU A 288 8.83 3.31 -0.86
C LEU A 288 7.81 2.38 -1.54
N VAL A 289 7.54 1.20 -0.97
CA VAL A 289 6.48 0.32 -1.48
C VAL A 289 5.10 0.97 -1.31
N VAL A 290 4.81 1.53 -0.13
CA VAL A 290 3.54 2.24 0.13
C VAL A 290 3.39 3.44 -0.79
N PHE A 291 4.45 4.25 -0.96
CA PHE A 291 4.46 5.37 -1.89
C PHE A 291 4.25 4.92 -3.34
N GLY A 292 4.89 3.83 -3.76
CA GLY A 292 4.74 3.28 -5.11
C GLY A 292 3.32 2.83 -5.40
N VAL A 293 2.67 2.17 -4.44
CA VAL A 293 1.26 1.78 -4.52
C VAL A 293 0.34 3.00 -4.57
N ALA A 294 0.55 3.98 -3.68
CA ALA A 294 -0.30 5.17 -3.60
C ALA A 294 -0.14 6.09 -4.82
N GLY A 295 1.08 6.23 -5.34
CA GLY A 295 1.41 7.09 -6.48
C GLY A 295 1.27 6.42 -7.85
N GLY A 296 0.95 5.13 -7.90
CA GLY A 296 0.86 4.37 -9.16
C GLY A 296 2.18 4.30 -9.94
N VAL A 297 3.32 4.47 -9.25
CA VAL A 297 4.65 4.44 -9.85
C VAL A 297 5.30 3.07 -9.66
N SER A 298 6.24 2.72 -10.55
CA SER A 298 6.92 1.42 -10.47
C SER A 298 7.73 1.28 -9.18
N ILE A 299 7.33 0.33 -8.33
CA ILE A 299 8.00 -0.01 -7.07
C ILE A 299 9.45 -0.44 -7.32
N THR A 300 9.69 -1.29 -8.32
CA THR A 300 11.05 -1.71 -8.72
C THR A 300 11.94 -0.50 -8.98
N LYS A 301 11.47 0.50 -9.74
CA LYS A 301 12.25 1.72 -10.01
C LYS A 301 12.48 2.55 -8.76
N LEU A 302 11.47 2.69 -7.90
CA LEU A 302 11.62 3.40 -6.63
C LEU A 302 12.66 2.75 -5.73
N LEU A 303 12.59 1.43 -5.56
CA LEU A 303 13.55 0.67 -4.78
C LEU A 303 14.97 0.89 -5.33
N VAL A 304 15.18 0.69 -6.63
CA VAL A 304 16.50 0.92 -7.25
C VAL A 304 16.97 2.38 -7.07
N SER A 305 16.06 3.35 -7.16
CA SER A 305 16.39 4.76 -6.95
C SER A 305 16.82 5.09 -5.52
N GLY A 306 16.40 4.31 -4.52
CA GLY A 306 16.75 4.50 -3.10
C GLY A 306 18.19 4.12 -2.75
N ILE A 307 18.87 3.32 -3.59
CA ILE A 307 20.24 2.85 -3.33
C ILE A 307 21.22 4.03 -3.24
N ILE A 308 21.21 4.92 -4.25
CA ILE A 308 22.12 6.07 -4.31
C ILE A 308 21.94 7.01 -3.10
N PRO A 309 20.74 7.54 -2.80
CA PRO A 309 20.55 8.43 -1.65
C PRO A 309 20.88 7.73 -0.33
N GLY A 310 20.56 6.45 -0.17
CA GLY A 310 20.90 5.70 1.04
C GLY A 310 22.41 5.55 1.25
N LEU A 311 23.17 5.27 0.20
CA LEU A 311 24.64 5.23 0.25
C LEU A 311 25.23 6.62 0.55
N LEU A 312 24.67 7.69 -0.04
CA LEU A 312 25.08 9.06 0.26
C LEU A 312 24.84 9.44 1.73
N MET A 313 23.70 9.05 2.30
CA MET A 313 23.42 9.21 3.73
C MET A 313 24.44 8.47 4.58
N GLY A 314 24.75 7.22 4.23
CA GLY A 314 25.79 6.43 4.88
C GLY A 314 27.16 7.10 4.86
N ILE A 315 27.59 7.57 3.68
CA ILE A 315 28.87 8.29 3.54
C ILE A 315 28.87 9.57 4.37
N ALA A 316 27.79 10.36 4.34
CA ALA A 316 27.68 11.59 5.13
C ALA A 316 27.80 11.31 6.64
N LEU A 317 27.15 10.25 7.14
CA LEU A 317 27.28 9.83 8.53
C LEU A 317 28.70 9.32 8.85
N MET A 318 29.34 8.58 7.95
CA MET A 318 30.73 8.17 8.13
C MET A 318 31.69 9.36 8.21
N VAL A 319 31.50 10.39 7.38
CA VAL A 319 32.29 11.64 7.46
C VAL A 319 32.09 12.32 8.82
N MET A 320 30.86 12.35 9.32
CA MET A 320 30.55 12.91 10.64
C MET A 320 31.20 12.10 11.77
N VAL A 321 31.14 10.76 11.72
CA VAL A 321 31.81 9.87 12.67
C VAL A 321 33.31 10.15 12.70
N TYR A 322 33.95 10.26 11.54
CA TYR A 322 35.38 10.53 11.44
C TYR A 322 35.76 11.86 12.10
N TYR A 323 34.99 12.93 11.84
CA TYR A 323 35.20 14.24 12.46
C TYR A 323 35.12 14.17 13.99
N TYR A 324 34.08 13.54 14.54
CA TYR A 324 33.93 13.41 16.00
C TYR A 324 34.96 12.47 16.62
N ALA A 325 35.36 11.41 15.91
CA ALA A 325 36.38 10.48 16.38
C ALA A 325 37.74 11.14 16.58
N ILE A 326 38.12 12.08 15.70
CA ILE A 326 39.33 12.89 15.89
C ILE A 326 39.15 13.87 17.05
N LYS A 327 38.02 14.58 17.10
CA LYS A 327 37.76 15.63 18.10
C LYS A 327 37.67 15.08 19.53
N ARG A 328 37.08 13.90 19.70
CA ARG A 328 36.87 13.24 21.00
C ARG A 328 37.88 12.13 21.30
N ASN A 329 38.83 11.90 20.38
CA ASN A 329 39.90 10.92 20.49
C ASN A 329 39.39 9.49 20.78
N TYR A 330 38.40 9.04 20.02
CA TYR A 330 37.83 7.71 20.18
C TYR A 330 38.82 6.59 19.82
N PRO A 331 38.67 5.40 20.45
CA PRO A 331 39.57 4.28 20.24
C PRO A 331 39.60 3.79 18.80
N ARG A 332 40.74 3.20 18.43
CA ARG A 332 41.00 2.64 17.10
C ARG A 332 41.56 1.23 17.26
N ARG A 333 41.05 0.29 16.48
CA ARG A 333 41.61 -1.06 16.43
C ARG A 333 42.69 -1.14 15.36
N LYS A 334 43.54 -2.15 15.45
CA LYS A 334 44.42 -2.52 14.33
C LYS A 334 43.61 -3.27 13.28
N PHE A 335 44.02 -3.17 12.03
CA PHE A 335 43.44 -3.98 10.97
C PHE A 335 43.61 -5.47 11.32
N PRO A 336 42.55 -6.29 11.20
CA PRO A 336 42.64 -7.73 11.51
C PRO A 336 43.59 -8.42 10.53
N ASP A 337 44.26 -9.48 10.99
CA ASP A 337 45.08 -10.31 10.11
C ASP A 337 44.22 -10.90 8.99
N LEU A 338 44.79 -11.10 7.79
CA LEU A 338 44.06 -11.63 6.63
C LEU A 338 43.32 -12.95 6.95
N LYS A 339 43.90 -13.80 7.78
CA LYS A 339 43.29 -15.07 8.23
C LYS A 339 42.04 -14.83 9.08
N GLU A 340 42.06 -13.83 9.96
CA GLU A 340 40.92 -13.44 10.77
C GLU A 340 39.85 -12.76 9.93
N PHE A 341 40.24 -11.88 9.01
CA PHE A 341 39.33 -11.26 8.05
C PHE A 341 38.54 -12.29 7.23
N PHE A 342 39.24 -13.28 6.65
CA PHE A 342 38.57 -14.35 5.89
C PHE A 342 37.67 -15.23 6.76
N LYS A 343 38.00 -15.40 8.05
CA LYS A 343 37.12 -16.12 8.99
C LYS A 343 35.84 -15.33 9.23
N LEU A 344 35.94 -14.04 9.50
CA LEU A 344 34.78 -13.16 9.72
C LEU A 344 33.91 -13.03 8.46
N PHE A 345 34.52 -12.97 7.28
CA PHE A 345 33.80 -13.01 6.00
C PHE A 345 33.01 -14.31 5.84
N LYS A 346 33.65 -15.47 6.08
CA LYS A 346 32.96 -16.78 6.00
C LYS A 346 31.81 -16.88 7.01
N ASP A 347 31.98 -16.33 8.21
CA ASP A 347 30.94 -16.34 9.25
C ASP A 347 29.73 -15.48 8.86
N ALA A 348 29.94 -14.37 8.16
CA ALA A 348 28.90 -13.44 7.69
C ALA A 348 28.41 -13.72 6.26
N PHE A 349 29.04 -14.64 5.54
CA PHE A 349 28.79 -14.88 4.11
C PHE A 349 27.32 -15.19 3.82
N PHE A 350 26.74 -16.16 4.53
CA PHE A 350 25.35 -16.56 4.29
C PHE A 350 24.35 -15.44 4.62
N PRO A 351 24.44 -14.75 5.77
CA PRO A 351 23.59 -13.58 6.04
C PRO A 351 23.67 -12.49 4.97
N LEU A 352 24.89 -12.18 4.50
CA LEU A 352 25.14 -11.15 3.48
C LEU A 352 24.58 -11.51 2.10
N LEU A 353 24.29 -12.79 1.83
CA LEU A 353 23.60 -13.18 0.59
C LEU A 353 22.17 -12.67 0.55
N THR A 354 21.51 -12.45 1.70
CA THR A 354 20.12 -11.98 1.75
C THR A 354 19.89 -10.66 1.00
N PRO A 355 20.59 -9.55 1.33
CA PRO A 355 20.44 -8.31 0.57
C PRO A 355 20.89 -8.46 -0.90
N ILE A 356 21.85 -9.34 -1.19
CA ILE A 356 22.30 -9.61 -2.56
C ILE A 356 21.22 -10.33 -3.38
N ILE A 357 20.54 -11.33 -2.81
CA ILE A 357 19.44 -12.04 -3.45
C ILE A 357 18.29 -11.07 -3.71
N LEU A 358 17.97 -10.22 -2.73
CA LEU A 358 16.89 -9.25 -2.82
C LEU A 358 17.20 -8.17 -3.87
N ILE A 359 18.30 -7.43 -3.70
CA ILE A 359 18.68 -6.34 -4.59
C ILE A 359 19.07 -6.89 -5.97
N GLY A 360 19.85 -7.97 -6.02
CA GLY A 360 20.28 -8.59 -7.27
C GLY A 360 19.11 -9.19 -8.06
N GLY A 361 18.13 -9.82 -7.40
CA GLY A 361 16.93 -10.34 -8.03
C GLY A 361 16.04 -9.26 -8.63
N ILE A 362 15.88 -8.14 -7.93
CA ILE A 362 15.13 -6.97 -8.40
C ILE A 362 15.87 -6.28 -9.56
N LEU A 363 17.19 -6.06 -9.45
CA LEU A 363 17.99 -5.37 -10.45
C LEU A 363 18.17 -6.17 -11.75
N SER A 364 18.27 -7.50 -11.63
CA SER A 364 18.35 -8.40 -12.79
C SER A 364 17.01 -8.58 -13.50
N GLY A 365 15.90 -8.10 -12.92
CA GLY A 365 14.56 -8.25 -13.45
C GLY A 365 14.02 -9.68 -13.38
N ILE A 366 14.70 -10.58 -12.66
CA ILE A 366 14.26 -11.96 -12.45
C ILE A 366 13.03 -11.99 -11.52
N PHE A 367 13.00 -11.10 -10.53
CA PHE A 367 11.91 -11.02 -9.56
C PHE A 367 11.26 -9.64 -9.54
N THR A 368 9.95 -9.63 -9.37
CA THR A 368 9.19 -8.48 -8.87
C THR A 368 9.49 -8.23 -7.39
N ALA A 369 9.11 -7.06 -6.86
CA ALA A 369 9.35 -6.73 -5.46
C ALA A 369 8.72 -7.75 -4.49
N THR A 370 7.52 -8.23 -4.81
CA THR A 370 6.78 -9.25 -4.03
C THR A 370 7.46 -10.62 -4.07
N GLU A 371 7.92 -11.05 -5.24
CA GLU A 371 8.65 -12.32 -5.39
C GLU A 371 9.99 -12.27 -4.68
N ALA A 372 10.73 -11.16 -4.81
CA ALA A 372 11.98 -10.94 -4.12
C ALA A 372 11.80 -10.99 -2.59
N ALA A 373 10.71 -10.39 -2.08
CA ALA A 373 10.36 -10.45 -0.66
C ALA A 373 10.09 -11.89 -0.20
N ALA A 374 9.32 -12.66 -0.97
CA ALA A 374 9.00 -14.06 -0.65
C ALA A 374 10.26 -14.95 -0.66
N VAL A 375 11.11 -14.82 -1.68
CA VAL A 375 12.37 -15.56 -1.78
C VAL A 375 13.33 -15.18 -0.66
N ALA A 376 13.46 -13.89 -0.33
CA ALA A 376 14.27 -13.43 0.79
C ALA A 376 13.76 -13.96 2.13
N SER A 377 12.43 -13.98 2.34
CA SER A 377 11.81 -14.55 3.54
C SER A 377 12.08 -16.04 3.67
N LEU A 378 11.93 -16.79 2.58
CA LEU A 378 12.21 -18.23 2.55
C LEU A 378 13.68 -18.51 2.82
N TYR A 379 14.58 -17.75 2.19
CA TYR A 379 16.01 -17.85 2.44
C TYR A 379 16.35 -17.56 3.90
N ALA A 380 15.76 -16.50 4.47
CA ALA A 380 15.96 -16.13 5.86
C ALA A 380 15.45 -17.22 6.82
N PHE A 381 14.30 -17.80 6.52
CA PHE A 381 13.76 -18.92 7.28
C PHE A 381 14.70 -20.12 7.25
N ILE A 382 15.18 -20.52 6.07
CA ILE A 382 16.10 -21.64 5.92
C ILE A 382 17.38 -21.41 6.73
N LEU A 383 17.91 -20.20 6.65
CA LEU A 383 19.15 -19.80 7.30
C LEU A 383 19.00 -19.80 8.84
N THR A 384 17.95 -19.16 9.36
CA THR A 384 17.72 -19.06 10.81
C THR A 384 17.34 -20.41 11.42
N TYR A 385 16.53 -21.22 10.73
CA TYR A 385 16.07 -22.52 11.23
C TYR A 385 17.08 -23.66 11.02
N PHE A 386 17.54 -23.90 9.79
CA PHE A 386 18.38 -25.07 9.48
C PHE A 386 19.87 -24.83 9.72
N VAL A 387 20.38 -23.63 9.38
CA VAL A 387 21.82 -23.34 9.44
C VAL A 387 22.22 -22.87 10.83
N TYR A 388 21.54 -21.85 11.35
CA TYR A 388 21.88 -21.25 12.64
C TYR A 388 21.12 -21.85 13.82
N LYS A 389 19.99 -22.55 13.58
CA LYS A 389 19.17 -23.21 14.61
C LYS A 389 18.80 -22.28 15.76
N GLU A 390 18.42 -21.05 15.43
CA GLU A 390 18.03 -20.03 16.41
C GLU A 390 16.52 -19.97 16.66
N MET A 391 15.74 -20.76 15.94
CA MET A 391 14.29 -20.87 16.13
C MET A 391 13.94 -22.24 16.71
N ASP A 392 13.44 -22.25 17.94
CA ASP A 392 12.63 -23.36 18.47
C ASP A 392 11.18 -23.18 18.01
N MET A 393 10.54 -24.24 17.49
CA MET A 393 9.17 -24.22 16.94
C MET A 393 8.10 -23.64 17.89
N ILE A 394 8.40 -23.50 19.18
CA ILE A 394 7.41 -23.24 20.25
C ILE A 394 7.62 -21.88 20.94
N ASN A 395 8.82 -21.31 20.94
CA ASN A 395 9.14 -20.03 21.61
C ASN A 395 9.83 -19.06 20.63
N THR A 396 9.04 -18.42 19.78
CA THR A 396 9.54 -17.30 18.98
C THR A 396 9.44 -16.00 19.75
N GLU A 397 10.26 -15.00 19.41
CA GLU A 397 10.18 -13.65 19.98
C GLU A 397 8.80 -12.98 19.80
N MET A 398 7.98 -13.45 18.85
CA MET A 398 6.57 -13.04 18.72
C MET A 398 5.72 -13.39 19.94
N ILE A 399 6.13 -14.38 20.74
CA ILE A 399 5.47 -14.80 21.98
C ILE A 399 6.26 -14.27 23.20
N ALA A 400 7.56 -14.01 23.06
CA ALA A 400 8.47 -13.64 24.14
C ALA A 400 8.33 -12.20 24.68
N TRP A 401 7.62 -11.31 23.99
CA TRP A 401 7.36 -9.94 24.48
C TRP A 401 6.38 -9.86 25.67
N ARG A 402 5.75 -10.97 26.06
CA ARG A 402 4.94 -11.01 27.27
C ARG A 402 5.80 -11.48 28.42
N SER A 403 5.91 -10.65 29.46
CA SER A 403 6.43 -11.12 30.75
C SER A 403 5.66 -12.37 31.18
N GLU A 404 6.29 -13.28 31.94
CA GLU A 404 5.60 -14.49 32.44
C GLU A 404 4.29 -14.13 33.17
N GLU A 405 4.24 -12.95 33.76
CA GLU A 405 3.09 -12.38 34.45
C GLU A 405 1.96 -11.99 33.49
N LEU A 406 2.28 -11.29 32.39
CA LEU A 406 1.32 -10.97 31.31
C LEU A 406 0.87 -12.21 30.54
N MET A 407 1.76 -13.21 30.38
CA MET A 407 1.38 -14.51 29.81
C MET A 407 0.37 -15.22 30.69
N LYS A 408 0.59 -15.25 32.01
CA LYS A 408 -0.37 -15.85 32.96
C LYS A 408 -1.71 -15.11 32.95
N GLU A 409 -1.68 -13.78 32.97
CA GLU A 409 -2.88 -12.96 32.92
C GLU A 409 -3.66 -13.18 31.62
N HIS A 410 -2.96 -13.24 30.48
CA HIS A 410 -3.60 -13.54 29.20
C HIS A 410 -4.10 -14.98 29.09
N VAL A 411 -3.34 -15.97 29.55
CA VAL A 411 -3.79 -17.37 29.61
C VAL A 411 -5.02 -17.50 30.51
N ASN A 412 -5.11 -16.69 31.56
CA ASN A 412 -6.32 -16.60 32.38
C ASN A 412 -7.50 -15.94 31.63
N SER A 413 -7.27 -15.01 30.71
CA SER A 413 -8.33 -14.44 29.85
C SER A 413 -8.78 -15.39 28.72
N ILE A 414 -8.09 -16.51 28.50
CA ILE A 414 -8.43 -17.51 27.50
C ILE A 414 -9.34 -18.59 28.14
N PRO A 415 -10.50 -18.94 27.54
CA PRO A 415 -11.40 -19.97 28.08
C PRO A 415 -10.73 -21.35 28.25
N LEU A 416 -9.86 -21.75 27.33
CA LEU A 416 -9.14 -23.04 27.40
C LEU A 416 -7.94 -23.03 28.37
N LYS A 417 -7.62 -21.90 29.02
CA LYS A 417 -6.52 -21.74 29.98
C LYS A 417 -5.17 -22.27 29.47
N ARG A 418 -4.97 -22.22 28.15
CA ARG A 418 -3.74 -22.63 27.48
C ARG A 418 -3.54 -21.82 26.20
N ILE A 419 -2.32 -21.83 25.70
CA ILE A 419 -1.99 -21.28 24.38
C ILE A 419 -2.36 -22.33 23.33
N GLY A 420 -2.80 -21.88 22.15
CA GLY A 420 -3.04 -22.76 21.00
C GLY A 420 -1.74 -23.44 20.55
N GLN A 421 -1.81 -24.71 20.15
CA GLN A 421 -0.67 -25.48 19.69
C GLN A 421 -0.47 -25.30 18.17
N CYS A 422 0.75 -25.52 17.67
CA CYS A 422 1.08 -25.29 16.26
C CYS A 422 0.24 -26.16 15.30
N ASN A 423 -0.09 -27.40 15.67
CA ASN A 423 -0.97 -28.27 14.88
C ASN A 423 -2.39 -27.69 14.76
N GLU A 424 -2.90 -27.12 15.84
CA GLU A 424 -4.22 -26.48 15.90
C GLU A 424 -4.28 -25.18 15.09
N VAL A 425 -3.13 -24.59 14.76
CA VAL A 425 -3.00 -23.45 13.82
C VAL A 425 -2.82 -23.94 12.39
N SER A 426 -1.95 -24.93 12.19
CA SER A 426 -1.57 -25.38 10.85
C SER A 426 -2.69 -26.11 10.12
N GLU A 427 -3.56 -26.83 10.84
CA GLU A 427 -4.68 -27.56 10.25
C GLU A 427 -5.75 -26.61 9.67
N PRO A 428 -6.23 -25.58 10.42
CA PRO A 428 -7.10 -24.56 9.85
C PRO A 428 -6.47 -23.76 8.72
N VAL A 429 -5.17 -23.41 8.83
CA VAL A 429 -4.47 -22.69 7.75
C VAL A 429 -4.40 -23.55 6.48
N ALA A 430 -4.08 -24.84 6.62
CA ALA A 430 -4.08 -25.78 5.50
C ALA A 430 -5.48 -25.93 4.87
N PHE A 431 -6.53 -25.94 5.69
CA PHE A 431 -7.91 -25.94 5.22
C PHE A 431 -8.26 -24.64 4.49
N LEU A 432 -7.89 -23.48 5.03
CA LEU A 432 -8.11 -22.17 4.40
C LEU A 432 -7.35 -21.99 3.08
N CYS A 433 -6.22 -22.68 2.91
CA CYS A 433 -5.49 -22.74 1.65
C CYS A 433 -6.05 -23.76 0.65
N SER A 434 -7.10 -24.52 1.00
CA SER A 434 -7.74 -25.48 0.11
C SER A 434 -8.91 -24.88 -0.65
N ASP A 435 -9.26 -25.48 -1.80
CA ASP A 435 -10.40 -25.04 -2.63
C ASP A 435 -11.75 -25.10 -1.87
N TYR A 436 -11.83 -25.92 -0.82
CA TYR A 436 -12.99 -26.05 0.05
C TYR A 436 -13.25 -24.82 0.93
N ALA A 437 -12.28 -23.90 1.05
CA ALA A 437 -12.44 -22.65 1.80
C ALA A 437 -12.67 -21.42 0.91
N SER A 438 -12.85 -21.62 -0.41
CA SER A 438 -13.01 -20.54 -1.39
C SER A 438 -14.17 -19.56 -1.12
N PHE A 439 -15.17 -19.98 -0.33
CA PHE A 439 -16.31 -19.14 0.08
C PHE A 439 -16.10 -18.40 1.41
N ILE A 440 -15.01 -18.66 2.14
CA ILE A 440 -14.74 -18.05 3.45
C ILE A 440 -13.99 -16.72 3.23
N THR A 441 -14.65 -15.60 3.54
CA THR A 441 -14.03 -14.26 3.50
C THR A 441 -14.14 -13.58 4.86
N GLY A 442 -13.03 -13.00 5.34
CA GLY A 442 -13.02 -12.12 6.52
C GLY A 442 -13.24 -12.79 7.88
N TYR A 443 -12.89 -14.07 8.06
CA TYR A 443 -13.07 -14.76 9.34
C TYR A 443 -11.78 -14.74 10.19
N CYS A 444 -11.91 -14.39 11.47
CA CYS A 444 -10.84 -14.49 12.45
C CYS A 444 -11.09 -15.74 13.30
N MET A 445 -10.15 -16.69 13.29
CA MET A 445 -10.32 -17.98 13.95
C MET A 445 -9.46 -18.04 15.22
N ASP A 446 -10.11 -18.10 16.38
CA ASP A 446 -9.43 -18.14 17.67
C ASP A 446 -9.11 -19.58 18.09
N ILE A 447 -7.86 -19.97 17.86
CA ILE A 447 -7.38 -21.35 18.02
C ILE A 447 -7.27 -21.76 19.49
N ASN A 448 -7.22 -20.80 20.39
CA ASN A 448 -7.18 -20.99 21.85
C ASN A 448 -8.56 -20.88 22.52
N GLY A 449 -9.64 -20.82 21.75
CA GLY A 449 -11.01 -20.67 22.27
C GLY A 449 -11.43 -19.22 22.54
N GLY A 450 -10.67 -18.24 22.04
CA GLY A 450 -11.00 -16.82 22.11
C GLY A 450 -10.57 -16.15 23.42
N LEU A 451 -11.14 -14.98 23.68
CA LEU A 451 -10.99 -14.24 24.92
C LEU A 451 -12.34 -14.12 25.62
N TYR A 452 -12.34 -14.16 26.95
CA TYR A 452 -13.51 -13.68 27.69
C TYR A 452 -13.75 -12.21 27.28
N MET A 453 -14.94 -11.93 26.75
CA MET A 453 -15.40 -10.56 26.57
C MET A 453 -15.88 -10.07 27.94
N ASP A 454 -15.07 -9.26 28.61
CA ASP A 454 -15.49 -8.49 29.77
C ASP A 454 -16.22 -7.20 29.35
#